data_AF-A0A1E4Y2A9-F1
#
_entry.id   AF-A0A1E4Y2A9-F1
#
_cell.length_a   1.000
_cell.length_b   1.000
_cell.length_c   1.000
_cell.angle_alpha   90.00
_cell.angle_beta   90.00
_cell.angle_gamma   90.00
#
_symmetry.space_group_name_H-M   'P 1'
#
loop_
_entity.id
_entity.type
_entity.pdbx_description
1 polymer ?
#
loop_
_entity_poly.entity_id
_entity_poly.type
_entity_poly.pdbx_seq_one_letter_code
_entity_poly.pdbx_strand_id
1 'polypeptide(L)'
;MTAAAPSIESINRSLSVWWPSIRDLYAQSGIALGMLATLAFAGESAVSLLNAGMPADCAEYASNVSHSEGNFDSISPIVNGTRCYGAFQFCDSGTLQQYWSGSRADFLASPSAQVAAWQRYEQDQWSAAQRSGLTNLVGQQVCYQGTCATISQSSILKACQFGCAGKTSKLYNLAQAGLDCNAAGTRDGAGTSVCSYLISGAGYNVGCITNANDGIDCNPVAADKAPQ
;
A
#
# COMPACT_ATOMS: atom_id res chain seq x y z
N MET A 1 70.59 -9.35 -8.89
CA MET A 1 69.76 -10.20 -9.77
C MET A 1 68.40 -10.38 -9.10
N THR A 2 67.32 -10.20 -9.87
CA THR A 2 65.87 -10.47 -9.57
C THR A 2 65.20 -9.66 -8.43
N ALA A 3 64.29 -8.71 -8.75
CA ALA A 3 62.82 -8.82 -8.90
C ALA A 3 62.10 -8.50 -7.56
N ALA A 4 60.98 -7.79 -7.43
CA ALA A 4 59.83 -7.57 -8.32
C ALA A 4 59.09 -6.25 -8.00
N ALA A 5 58.33 -5.76 -8.99
CA ALA A 5 57.37 -4.66 -8.86
C ALA A 5 56.03 -5.12 -8.26
N PRO A 6 55.28 -4.26 -7.53
CA PRO A 6 53.95 -4.60 -7.06
C PRO A 6 52.92 -4.57 -8.21
N SER A 7 52.09 -5.60 -8.23
CA SER A 7 50.99 -5.83 -9.16
C SER A 7 49.87 -4.80 -9.00
N ILE A 8 49.46 -4.18 -10.11
CA ILE A 8 48.21 -3.41 -10.20
C ILE A 8 47.06 -4.42 -10.38
N GLU A 9 46.27 -4.62 -9.33
CA GLU A 9 45.03 -5.37 -9.40
C GLU A 9 43.93 -4.53 -10.07
N SER A 10 43.40 -5.09 -11.14
CA SER A 10 42.30 -4.58 -11.95
C SER A 10 41.00 -4.52 -11.14
N ILE A 11 40.46 -3.31 -10.92
CA ILE A 11 39.09 -3.11 -10.43
C ILE A 11 38.14 -3.31 -11.61
N ASN A 12 37.66 -4.53 -11.79
CA ASN A 12 36.62 -4.84 -12.76
C ASN A 12 35.24 -4.66 -12.09
N ARG A 13 34.71 -3.43 -12.09
CA ARG A 13 33.31 -3.18 -11.72
C ARG A 13 32.41 -3.60 -12.88
N SER A 14 31.85 -4.79 -12.79
CA SER A 14 30.73 -5.20 -13.64
C SER A 14 29.50 -4.35 -13.28
N LEU A 15 29.15 -3.41 -14.16
CA LEU A 15 27.85 -2.75 -14.17
C LEU A 15 26.84 -3.74 -14.75
N SER A 16 26.20 -4.53 -13.90
CA SER A 16 25.05 -5.34 -14.32
C SER A 16 23.86 -4.42 -14.58
N VAL A 17 23.73 -3.99 -15.83
CA VAL A 17 22.50 -3.40 -16.38
C VAL A 17 21.43 -4.49 -16.37
N TRP A 18 20.50 -4.40 -15.43
CA TRP A 18 19.45 -5.40 -15.23
C TRP A 18 18.33 -5.18 -16.24
N TRP A 19 18.20 -6.08 -17.21
CA TRP A 19 17.04 -6.18 -18.08
C TRP A 19 16.03 -7.14 -17.42
N PRO A 20 14.75 -6.77 -17.27
CA PRO A 20 13.75 -7.66 -16.69
C PRO A 20 13.47 -8.85 -17.61
N SER A 21 13.17 -10.00 -17.01
CA SER A 21 12.93 -11.25 -17.74
C SER A 21 11.48 -11.32 -18.24
N ILE A 22 11.26 -11.89 -19.43
CA ILE A 22 9.94 -12.03 -20.07
C ILE A 22 8.96 -12.90 -19.23
N ARG A 23 9.48 -13.67 -18.26
CA ARG A 23 8.67 -14.49 -17.36
C ARG A 23 7.97 -13.70 -16.25
N ASP A 24 8.36 -12.46 -16.01
CA ASP A 24 7.74 -11.57 -15.01
C ASP A 24 6.41 -10.94 -15.50
N LEU A 25 6.11 -11.04 -16.80
CA LEU A 25 4.94 -10.42 -17.44
C LEU A 25 3.62 -11.21 -17.29
N TYR A 26 3.66 -12.49 -16.90
CA TYR A 26 2.48 -13.37 -16.93
C TYR A 26 1.98 -13.84 -15.55
N ALA A 27 2.66 -13.45 -14.46
CA ALA A 27 2.30 -13.87 -13.10
C ALA A 27 1.72 -12.74 -12.22
N GLN A 28 1.44 -11.57 -12.80
CA GLN A 28 0.95 -10.40 -12.07
C GLN A 28 -0.28 -9.81 -12.76
N SER A 29 -1.45 -10.42 -12.53
CA SER A 29 -2.73 -9.73 -12.63
C SER A 29 -2.87 -8.77 -11.44
N GLY A 30 -1.93 -7.83 -11.36
CA GLY A 30 -1.83 -6.80 -10.33
C GLY A 30 -1.25 -5.58 -11.03
N ILE A 31 -2.12 -4.87 -11.73
CA ILE A 31 -1.77 -3.72 -12.55
C ILE A 31 -1.33 -2.61 -11.60
N ALA A 32 -0.02 -2.39 -11.55
CA ALA A 32 0.54 -1.21 -10.91
C ALA A 32 0.29 0.00 -11.81
N LEU A 33 -0.60 0.87 -11.37
CA LEU A 33 -0.76 2.19 -11.95
C LEU A 33 0.19 3.15 -11.23
N GLY A 34 1.35 3.41 -11.84
CA GLY A 34 2.12 4.61 -11.56
C GLY A 34 1.34 5.81 -12.10
N MET A 35 0.85 6.67 -11.21
CA MET A 35 0.10 7.86 -11.62
C MET A 35 1.02 8.91 -12.26
N LEU A 36 0.65 9.32 -13.47
CA LEU A 36 1.06 10.61 -14.03
C LEU A 36 0.14 11.68 -13.44
N ALA A 37 0.74 12.59 -12.68
CA ALA A 37 0.07 13.68 -11.98
C ALA A 37 -0.65 14.64 -12.94
N THR A 38 -1.93 14.90 -12.67
CA THR A 38 -2.56 16.18 -13.00
C THR A 38 -3.17 16.75 -11.73
N LEU A 39 -2.89 18.04 -11.49
CA LEU A 39 -3.08 18.75 -10.23
C LEU A 39 -4.56 19.06 -9.96
N ALA A 40 -5.17 18.35 -9.00
CA ALA A 40 -6.27 18.78 -8.15
C ALA A 40 -6.26 17.88 -6.91
N PHE A 41 -6.55 18.40 -5.70
CA PHE A 41 -6.49 17.66 -4.43
C PHE A 41 -7.12 16.25 -4.53
N ALA A 42 -6.30 15.22 -4.73
CA ALA A 42 -6.76 13.95 -5.32
C ALA A 42 -7.19 12.91 -4.28
N GLY A 43 -7.72 13.34 -3.14
CA GLY A 43 -8.22 12.43 -2.10
C GLY A 43 -9.40 13.01 -1.34
N GLU A 44 -10.24 12.13 -0.81
CA GLU A 44 -11.34 12.49 0.06
C GLU A 44 -10.86 12.84 1.47
N SER A 45 -11.47 13.84 2.08
CA SER A 45 -11.28 14.13 3.50
C SER A 45 -11.99 13.09 4.39
N ALA A 46 -11.52 12.91 5.62
CA ALA A 46 -12.20 12.07 6.61
C ALA A 46 -13.68 12.45 6.79
N VAL A 47 -14.01 13.75 6.78
CA VAL A 47 -15.40 14.23 6.87
C VAL A 47 -16.24 13.82 5.65
N SER A 48 -15.68 13.91 4.44
CA SER A 48 -16.36 13.46 3.21
C SER A 48 -16.64 11.96 3.27
N LEU A 49 -15.68 11.17 3.74
CA LEU A 49 -15.79 9.73 3.91
C LEU A 49 -16.82 9.35 4.98
N LEU A 50 -16.85 10.07 6.10
CA LEU A 50 -17.89 9.91 7.13
C LEU A 50 -19.28 10.15 6.57
N ASN A 51 -19.46 11.22 5.78
CA ASN A 51 -20.74 11.52 5.12
C ASN A 51 -21.14 10.45 4.09
N ALA A 52 -20.17 9.77 3.49
CA ALA A 52 -20.37 8.63 2.61
C ALA A 52 -20.59 7.30 3.37
N GLY A 53 -20.57 7.29 4.70
CA GLY A 53 -20.86 6.12 5.54
C GLY A 53 -19.63 5.36 6.03
N MET A 54 -18.45 5.97 6.01
CA MET A 54 -17.26 5.41 6.65
C MET A 54 -17.42 5.45 8.17
N PRO A 55 -17.15 4.36 8.91
CA PRO A 55 -17.05 4.42 10.36
C PRO A 55 -15.97 5.40 10.82
N ALA A 56 -16.25 6.16 11.89
CA ALA A 56 -15.32 7.17 12.41
C ALA A 56 -13.92 6.61 12.69
N ASP A 57 -13.86 5.40 13.24
CA ASP A 57 -12.63 4.70 13.58
C ASP A 57 -11.71 4.45 12.38
N CYS A 58 -12.21 4.52 11.14
CA CYS A 58 -11.44 4.28 9.92
C CYS A 58 -11.38 5.48 8.99
N ALA A 59 -12.02 6.61 9.32
CA ALA A 59 -12.17 7.73 8.40
C ALA A 59 -10.82 8.39 8.06
N GLU A 60 -9.94 8.58 9.04
CA GLU A 60 -8.60 9.13 8.82
C GLU A 60 -7.71 8.17 8.02
N TYR A 61 -7.81 6.87 8.31
CA TYR A 61 -7.09 5.84 7.54
C TYR A 61 -7.52 5.84 6.07
N ALA A 62 -8.83 5.82 5.84
CA ALA A 62 -9.42 5.85 4.51
C ALA A 62 -9.07 7.14 3.77
N SER A 63 -9.02 8.28 4.46
CA SER A 63 -8.59 9.55 3.87
C SER A 63 -7.13 9.50 3.42
N ASN A 64 -6.25 8.93 4.25
CA ASN A 64 -4.84 8.73 3.90
C ASN A 64 -4.64 7.75 2.72
N VAL A 65 -5.49 6.73 2.62
CA VAL A 65 -5.51 5.84 1.45
C VAL A 65 -5.99 6.61 0.22
N SER A 66 -7.16 7.24 0.30
CA SER A 66 -7.76 8.00 -0.79
C SER A 66 -6.83 9.11 -1.31
N HIS A 67 -6.06 9.78 -0.45
CA HIS A 67 -5.04 10.76 -0.88
C HIS A 67 -3.96 10.17 -1.79
N SER A 68 -3.69 8.87 -1.68
CA SER A 68 -2.75 8.14 -2.52
C SER A 68 -3.38 7.60 -3.80
N GLU A 69 -4.72 7.51 -3.84
CA GLU A 69 -5.48 6.75 -4.85
C GLU A 69 -6.37 7.65 -5.74
N GLY A 70 -7.20 8.49 -5.15
CA GLY A 70 -8.16 9.31 -5.87
C GLY A 70 -9.25 9.88 -4.96
N ASN A 71 -10.15 10.66 -5.53
CA ASN A 71 -11.40 11.12 -4.91
C ASN A 71 -12.61 10.37 -5.52
N PHE A 72 -13.83 10.60 -5.02
CA PHE A 72 -15.02 9.86 -5.45
C PHE A 72 -15.31 9.94 -6.97
N ASP A 73 -14.86 11.01 -7.64
CA ASP A 73 -15.04 11.22 -9.07
C ASP A 73 -13.84 10.75 -9.92
N SER A 74 -12.80 10.21 -9.28
CA SER A 74 -11.55 9.89 -9.97
C SER A 74 -11.70 8.73 -10.95
N ILE A 75 -11.11 8.91 -12.13
CA ILE A 75 -11.03 7.87 -13.16
C ILE A 75 -9.60 7.82 -13.66
N SER A 76 -8.95 6.67 -13.55
CA SER A 76 -7.58 6.52 -14.02
C SER A 76 -7.49 6.60 -15.55
N PRO A 77 -6.31 6.97 -16.10
CA PRO A 77 -5.97 6.64 -17.48
C PRO A 77 -6.09 5.13 -17.72
N ILE A 78 -6.31 4.76 -18.99
CA ILE A 78 -6.26 3.34 -19.36
C ILE A 78 -4.80 2.90 -19.42
N VAL A 79 -4.46 1.88 -18.62
CA VAL A 79 -3.13 1.25 -18.63
C VAL A 79 -3.34 -0.24 -18.87
N ASN A 80 -2.73 -0.78 -19.93
CA ASN A 80 -2.88 -2.18 -20.35
C ASN A 80 -4.35 -2.63 -20.46
N GLY A 81 -5.20 -1.76 -21.01
CA GLY A 81 -6.64 -2.04 -21.19
C GLY A 81 -7.48 -1.97 -19.93
N THR A 82 -6.90 -1.58 -18.79
CA THR A 82 -7.59 -1.48 -17.50
C THR A 82 -7.76 -0.03 -17.07
N ARG A 83 -8.89 0.26 -16.44
CA ARG A 83 -9.21 1.55 -15.83
C ARG A 83 -9.70 1.35 -14.41
N CYS A 84 -9.33 2.28 -13.53
CA CYS A 84 -9.70 2.27 -12.13
C CYS A 84 -10.55 3.49 -11.79
N TYR A 85 -11.42 3.33 -10.79
CA TYR A 85 -12.51 4.27 -10.53
C TYR A 85 -12.65 4.57 -9.03
N GLY A 86 -13.00 5.82 -8.74
CA GLY A 86 -13.40 6.27 -7.42
C GLY A 86 -12.25 6.55 -6.45
N ALA A 87 -12.62 6.81 -5.20
CA ALA A 87 -11.70 7.29 -4.16
C ALA A 87 -10.60 6.29 -3.80
N PHE A 88 -10.79 5.02 -4.15
CA PHE A 88 -9.90 3.90 -3.81
C PHE A 88 -9.44 3.12 -5.05
N GLN A 89 -9.57 3.72 -6.25
CA GLN A 89 -9.13 3.14 -7.53
C GLN A 89 -9.52 1.67 -7.74
N PHE A 90 -10.81 1.34 -7.64
CA PHE A 90 -11.30 0.00 -7.97
C PHE A 90 -11.17 -0.25 -9.48
N CYS A 91 -10.29 -1.17 -9.88
CA CYS A 91 -10.00 -1.45 -11.29
C CYS A 91 -10.99 -2.41 -11.94
N ASP A 92 -11.37 -2.14 -13.19
CA ASP A 92 -12.28 -2.99 -13.97
C ASP A 92 -11.63 -4.23 -14.60
N SER A 93 -10.38 -4.53 -14.22
CA SER A 93 -9.72 -5.81 -14.49
C SER A 93 -10.11 -6.92 -13.51
N GLY A 94 -10.98 -6.64 -12.52
CA GLY A 94 -11.53 -7.65 -11.62
C GLY A 94 -11.99 -7.12 -10.27
N THR A 95 -11.24 -6.20 -9.65
CA THR A 95 -11.56 -5.71 -8.29
C THR A 95 -12.91 -5.02 -8.26
N LEU A 96 -13.21 -4.14 -9.22
CA LEU A 96 -14.52 -3.49 -9.28
C LEU A 96 -15.65 -4.52 -9.36
N GLN A 97 -15.55 -5.50 -10.25
CA GLN A 97 -16.59 -6.52 -10.46
C GLN A 97 -16.77 -7.44 -9.25
N GLN A 98 -15.71 -7.64 -8.46
CA GLN A 98 -15.77 -8.46 -7.26
C GLN A 98 -16.57 -7.79 -6.13
N TYR A 99 -16.47 -6.46 -6.00
CA TYR A 99 -17.09 -5.73 -4.87
C TYR A 99 -18.28 -4.85 -5.28
N TRP A 100 -18.56 -4.73 -6.58
CA TRP A 100 -19.68 -3.97 -7.12
C TRP A 100 -20.32 -4.69 -8.31
N SER A 101 -21.64 -4.90 -8.22
CA SER A 101 -22.42 -5.58 -9.26
C SER A 101 -23.19 -4.63 -10.19
N GLY A 102 -23.20 -3.33 -9.91
CA GLY A 102 -23.89 -2.32 -10.72
C GLY A 102 -23.03 -1.80 -11.88
N SER A 103 -23.50 -0.72 -12.53
CA SER A 103 -22.71 -0.10 -13.59
C SER A 103 -21.55 0.74 -13.02
N ARG A 104 -20.52 0.99 -13.83
CA ARG A 104 -19.40 1.88 -13.47
C ARG A 104 -19.87 3.31 -13.18
N ALA A 105 -20.86 3.78 -13.94
CA ALA A 105 -21.43 5.12 -13.75
C ALA A 105 -22.15 5.21 -12.40
N ASP A 106 -22.90 4.18 -12.02
CA ASP A 106 -23.57 4.12 -10.72
C ASP A 106 -22.56 4.05 -9.55
N PHE A 107 -21.43 3.35 -9.74
CA PHE A 107 -20.35 3.30 -8.76
C PHE A 107 -19.74 4.68 -8.50
N LEU A 108 -19.41 5.41 -9.56
CA LEU A 108 -18.88 6.78 -9.46
C LEU A 108 -19.90 7.74 -8.85
N ALA A 109 -21.18 7.59 -9.21
CA ALA A 109 -22.26 8.43 -8.68
C ALA A 109 -22.63 8.14 -7.22
N SER A 110 -22.09 7.08 -6.61
CA SER A 110 -22.44 6.65 -5.26
C SER A 110 -21.21 6.56 -4.33
N PRO A 111 -20.84 7.66 -3.65
CA PRO A 111 -19.79 7.65 -2.63
C PRO A 111 -19.97 6.54 -1.59
N SER A 112 -21.21 6.28 -1.16
CA SER A 112 -21.52 5.20 -0.22
C SER A 112 -21.26 3.80 -0.77
N ALA A 113 -21.47 3.58 -2.06
CA ALA A 113 -21.12 2.31 -2.69
C ALA A 113 -19.60 2.10 -2.73
N GLN A 114 -18.84 3.16 -3.03
CA GLN A 114 -17.37 3.11 -3.03
C GLN A 114 -16.82 2.80 -1.64
N VAL A 115 -17.34 3.48 -0.62
CA VAL A 115 -16.99 3.24 0.79
C VAL A 115 -17.34 1.82 1.23
N ALA A 116 -18.54 1.33 0.91
CA ALA A 116 -18.96 -0.03 1.27
C ALA A 116 -18.14 -1.11 0.55
N ALA A 117 -17.82 -0.91 -0.74
CA ALA A 117 -16.96 -1.81 -1.50
C ALA A 117 -15.54 -1.85 -0.92
N TRP A 118 -14.97 -0.69 -0.58
CA TRP A 118 -13.64 -0.59 0.00
C TRP A 118 -13.54 -1.24 1.38
N GLN A 119 -14.52 -1.04 2.26
CA GLN A 119 -14.53 -1.73 3.56
C GLN A 119 -14.53 -3.26 3.41
N ARG A 120 -15.30 -3.81 2.47
CA ARG A 120 -15.30 -5.26 2.18
C ARG A 120 -13.95 -5.72 1.62
N TYR A 121 -13.39 -4.96 0.71
CA TYR A 121 -12.06 -5.23 0.16
C TYR A 121 -10.99 -5.29 1.25
N GLU A 122 -10.95 -4.30 2.14
CA GLU A 122 -9.98 -4.25 3.24
C GLU A 122 -10.17 -5.40 4.24
N GLN A 123 -11.42 -5.79 4.53
CA GLN A 123 -11.70 -6.98 5.37
C GLN A 123 -11.19 -8.28 4.73
N ASP A 124 -11.33 -8.43 3.41
CA ASP A 124 -10.79 -9.57 2.66
C ASP A 124 -9.26 -9.55 2.63
N GLN A 125 -8.65 -8.37 2.46
CA GLN A 125 -7.19 -8.20 2.52
C GLN A 125 -6.64 -8.49 3.91
N TRP A 126 -7.30 -8.03 4.96
CA TRP A 126 -6.94 -8.32 6.34
C TRP A 126 -6.95 -9.82 6.60
N SER A 127 -8.04 -10.49 6.20
CA SER A 127 -8.17 -11.94 6.32
C SER A 127 -7.08 -12.69 5.54
N ALA A 128 -6.70 -12.19 4.36
CA ALA A 128 -5.61 -12.75 3.58
C ALA A 128 -4.23 -12.56 4.24
N ALA A 129 -3.99 -11.39 4.82
CA ALA A 129 -2.77 -11.08 5.56
C ALA A 129 -2.61 -11.98 6.80
N GLN A 130 -3.70 -12.20 7.54
CA GLN A 130 -3.73 -13.12 8.68
C GLN A 130 -3.40 -14.56 8.25
N ARG A 131 -4.08 -15.08 7.22
CA ARG A 131 -3.83 -16.44 6.70
C ARG A 131 -2.40 -16.63 6.20
N SER A 132 -1.78 -15.56 5.71
CA SER A 132 -0.41 -15.58 5.19
C SER A 132 0.65 -15.27 6.26
N GLY A 133 0.25 -15.06 7.52
CA GLY A 133 1.14 -14.74 8.63
C GLY A 133 1.78 -13.35 8.56
N LEU A 134 1.30 -12.46 7.69
CA LEU A 134 1.86 -11.11 7.50
C LEU A 134 1.58 -10.20 8.69
N THR A 135 0.54 -10.49 9.47
CA THR A 135 0.22 -9.75 10.69
C THR A 135 1.28 -9.92 11.78
N ASN A 136 2.17 -10.92 11.68
CA ASN A 136 3.31 -11.09 12.60
C ASN A 136 4.38 -10.00 12.44
N LEU A 137 4.27 -9.17 11.39
CA LEU A 137 5.13 -8.00 11.19
C LEU A 137 4.73 -6.83 12.10
N VAL A 138 3.50 -6.82 12.64
CA VAL A 138 3.03 -5.76 13.55
C VAL A 138 3.96 -5.67 14.77
N GLY A 139 4.34 -4.45 15.13
CA GLY A 139 5.28 -4.14 16.20
C GLY A 139 6.76 -4.13 15.78
N GLN A 140 7.10 -4.61 14.58
CA GLN A 140 8.47 -4.51 14.05
C GLN A 140 8.73 -3.12 13.47
N GLN A 141 9.99 -2.69 13.42
CA GLN A 141 10.37 -1.41 12.81
C GLN A 141 10.78 -1.62 11.34
N VAL A 142 10.34 -0.72 10.47
CA VAL A 142 10.80 -0.62 9.08
C VAL A 142 11.35 0.78 8.82
N CYS A 143 12.47 0.88 8.11
CA CYS A 143 13.09 2.14 7.75
C CYS A 143 13.31 2.20 6.23
N TYR A 144 12.88 3.29 5.60
CA TYR A 144 13.07 3.52 4.18
C TYR A 144 13.30 5.00 3.89
N GLN A 145 14.32 5.30 3.09
CA GLN A 145 14.68 6.67 2.69
C GLN A 145 14.81 7.65 3.87
N GLY A 146 15.40 7.21 4.98
CA GLY A 146 15.63 8.05 6.17
C GLY A 146 14.41 8.24 7.08
N THR A 147 13.26 7.63 6.75
CA THR A 147 12.07 7.61 7.61
C THR A 147 11.87 6.21 8.18
N CYS A 148 11.56 6.12 9.47
CA CYS A 148 11.27 4.85 10.14
C CYS A 148 9.87 4.88 10.74
N ALA A 149 9.19 3.74 10.75
CA ALA A 149 7.91 3.56 11.42
C ALA A 149 7.84 2.18 12.09
N THR A 150 7.09 2.09 13.18
CA THR A 150 6.64 0.81 13.71
C THR A 150 5.48 0.33 12.85
N ILE A 151 5.58 -0.90 12.36
CA ILE A 151 4.53 -1.53 11.55
C ILE A 151 3.31 -1.74 12.44
N SER A 152 2.17 -1.24 11.98
CA SER A 152 0.84 -1.39 12.60
C SER A 152 -0.10 -2.18 11.67
N GLN A 153 -1.26 -2.59 12.15
CA GLN A 153 -2.36 -3.15 11.38
C GLN A 153 -2.72 -2.26 10.18
N SER A 154 -2.79 -0.95 10.37
CA SER A 154 -3.00 0.02 9.29
C SER A 154 -1.84 0.07 8.29
N SER A 155 -0.60 -0.14 8.74
CA SER A 155 0.55 -0.34 7.84
C SER A 155 0.34 -1.57 6.96
N ILE A 156 -0.05 -2.70 7.55
CA ILE A 156 -0.29 -3.95 6.82
C ILE A 156 -1.39 -3.72 5.78
N LEU A 157 -2.54 -3.18 6.17
CA LEU A 157 -3.65 -2.88 5.26
C LEU A 157 -3.22 -1.96 4.12
N LYS A 158 -2.49 -0.87 4.40
CA LYS A 158 -2.04 0.04 3.33
C LYS A 158 -1.06 -0.63 2.38
N ALA A 159 -0.18 -1.50 2.88
CA ALA A 159 0.67 -2.33 2.04
C ALA A 159 -0.12 -3.43 1.28
N CYS A 160 -1.29 -3.83 1.77
CA CYS A 160 -2.19 -4.79 1.15
C CYS A 160 -3.08 -4.21 0.05
N GLN A 161 -3.05 -2.90 -0.22
CA GLN A 161 -3.75 -2.33 -1.39
C GLN A 161 -3.34 -2.99 -2.72
N PHE A 162 -2.15 -3.60 -2.77
CA PHE A 162 -1.65 -4.37 -3.92
C PHE A 162 -1.93 -5.87 -3.82
N GLY A 163 -2.81 -6.27 -2.91
CA GLY A 163 -3.11 -7.64 -2.58
C GLY A 163 -2.16 -8.24 -1.54
N CYS A 164 -2.72 -8.82 -0.49
CA CYS A 164 -2.00 -9.61 0.51
C CYS A 164 -2.24 -11.12 0.39
N ALA A 165 -2.92 -11.55 -0.66
CA ALA A 165 -3.14 -12.96 -0.93
C ALA A 165 -1.91 -13.60 -1.57
N GLY A 166 -1.40 -14.65 -0.92
CA GLY A 166 -0.42 -15.57 -1.50
C GLY A 166 1.04 -15.09 -1.45
N LYS A 167 1.93 -16.01 -1.84
CA LYS A 167 3.38 -15.87 -1.73
C LYS A 167 4.02 -14.93 -2.76
N THR A 168 3.22 -14.36 -3.65
CA THR A 168 3.66 -13.43 -4.70
C THR A 168 3.42 -11.98 -4.33
N SER A 169 2.71 -11.70 -3.23
CA SER A 169 2.46 -10.33 -2.77
C SER A 169 3.77 -9.63 -2.38
N LYS A 170 3.82 -8.31 -2.60
CA LYS A 170 5.02 -7.50 -2.31
C LYS A 170 5.36 -7.50 -0.82
N LEU A 171 4.34 -7.45 0.03
CA LEU A 171 4.49 -7.52 1.47
C LEU A 171 5.02 -8.89 1.93
N TYR A 172 4.57 -9.99 1.31
CA TYR A 172 5.12 -11.32 1.58
C TYR A 172 6.60 -11.39 1.20
N ASN A 173 6.98 -10.90 0.02
CA ASN A 173 8.39 -10.86 -0.40
C ASN A 173 9.25 -10.04 0.56
N LEU A 174 8.76 -8.89 1.01
CA LEU A 174 9.44 -8.07 2.02
C LEU A 174 9.62 -8.85 3.34
N ALA A 175 8.57 -9.54 3.80
CA ALA A 175 8.62 -10.36 5.01
C ALA A 175 9.70 -11.45 4.91
N GLN A 176 9.79 -12.13 3.75
CA GLN A 176 10.81 -13.15 3.52
C GLN A 176 12.23 -12.57 3.39
N ALA A 177 12.35 -11.32 2.94
CA ALA A 177 13.61 -10.61 2.85
C ALA A 177 14.07 -9.96 4.17
N GLY A 178 13.38 -10.23 5.30
CA GLY A 178 13.75 -9.67 6.59
C GLY A 178 13.58 -8.15 6.67
N LEU A 179 12.53 -7.62 6.02
CA LEU A 179 12.23 -6.18 5.93
C LEU A 179 13.26 -5.35 5.14
N ASP A 180 14.05 -5.97 4.26
CA ASP A 180 14.88 -5.23 3.30
C ASP A 180 14.02 -4.57 2.21
N CYS A 181 13.80 -3.26 2.35
CA CYS A 181 13.03 -2.42 1.43
C CYS A 181 13.64 -2.32 0.02
N ASN A 182 14.87 -2.79 -0.19
CA ASN A 182 15.53 -2.81 -1.48
C ASN A 182 15.51 -4.19 -2.15
N ALA A 183 15.09 -5.24 -1.46
CA ALA A 183 15.06 -6.60 -1.98
C ALA A 183 14.18 -6.72 -3.23
N ALA A 184 14.51 -7.69 -4.08
CA ALA A 184 13.72 -7.97 -5.28
C ALA A 184 12.28 -8.34 -4.92
N GLY A 185 11.32 -7.91 -5.75
CA GLY A 185 9.90 -8.22 -5.54
C GLY A 185 9.21 -7.42 -4.41
N THR A 186 9.88 -6.42 -3.82
CA THR A 186 9.29 -5.50 -2.81
C THR A 186 8.70 -4.23 -3.42
N ARG A 187 8.87 -4.01 -4.74
CA ARG A 187 8.36 -2.84 -5.45
C ARG A 187 7.15 -3.18 -6.31
N ASP A 188 6.23 -2.24 -6.39
CA ASP A 188 5.15 -2.28 -7.38
C ASP A 188 5.71 -2.05 -8.81
N GLY A 189 4.84 -2.16 -9.82
CA GLY A 189 5.24 -1.95 -11.21
C GLY A 189 5.53 -0.49 -11.58
N ALA A 190 5.25 0.46 -10.69
CA ALA A 190 5.70 1.85 -10.80
C ALA A 190 7.09 2.07 -10.15
N GLY A 191 7.62 1.07 -9.46
CA GLY A 191 8.91 1.11 -8.77
C GLY A 191 8.81 1.59 -7.31
N THR A 192 7.61 1.85 -6.79
CA THR A 192 7.42 2.26 -5.39
C THR A 192 7.62 1.06 -4.47
N SER A 193 8.47 1.22 -3.45
CA SER A 193 8.71 0.16 -2.46
C SER A 193 7.51 -0.01 -1.53
N VAL A 194 7.19 -1.26 -1.19
CA VAL A 194 6.14 -1.59 -0.22
C VAL A 194 6.39 -0.97 1.16
N CYS A 195 7.65 -0.69 1.49
CA CYS A 195 8.00 0.04 2.71
C CYS A 195 7.44 1.46 2.76
N SER A 196 7.29 2.15 1.62
CA SER A 196 6.65 3.47 1.60
C SER A 196 5.19 3.39 2.06
N TYR A 197 4.48 2.33 1.70
CA TYR A 197 3.10 2.09 2.14
C TYR A 197 3.03 1.67 3.61
N LEU A 198 3.97 0.85 4.09
CA LEU A 198 4.06 0.49 5.51
C LEU A 198 4.27 1.72 6.40
N ILE A 199 5.15 2.64 5.98
CA ILE A 199 5.47 3.86 6.72
C ILE A 199 4.30 4.84 6.66
N SER A 200 3.80 5.16 5.45
CA SER A 200 2.69 6.12 5.30
C SER A 200 1.35 5.61 5.82
N GLY A 201 1.22 4.30 6.03
CA GLY A 201 0.03 3.66 6.61
C GLY A 201 0.11 3.47 8.11
N ALA A 202 1.20 3.85 8.78
CA ALA A 202 1.39 3.52 10.18
C ALA A 202 0.54 4.37 11.13
N GLY A 203 0.00 3.72 12.17
CA GLY A 203 -0.55 4.38 13.36
C GLY A 203 -1.99 4.88 13.21
N TYR A 204 -2.71 4.51 12.15
CA TYR A 204 -4.13 4.81 12.05
C TYR A 204 -4.97 3.75 12.75
N ASN A 205 -6.10 4.18 13.32
CA ASN A 205 -7.15 3.28 13.76
C ASN A 205 -7.81 2.61 12.54
N VAL A 206 -7.96 1.29 12.62
CA VAL A 206 -8.58 0.43 11.60
C VAL A 206 -9.51 -0.61 12.23
N GLY A 207 -10.02 -0.31 13.43
CA GLY A 207 -10.89 -1.23 14.19
C GLY A 207 -12.15 -1.64 13.44
N CYS A 208 -12.66 -0.80 12.53
CA CYS A 208 -13.80 -1.16 11.69
C CYS A 208 -13.50 -2.27 10.65
N ILE A 209 -12.22 -2.51 10.34
CA ILE A 209 -11.76 -3.54 9.41
C ILE A 209 -11.27 -4.76 10.17
N THR A 210 -10.44 -4.55 11.20
CA THR A 210 -9.71 -5.64 11.85
C THR A 210 -10.39 -6.18 13.11
N ASN A 211 -11.44 -5.50 13.60
CA ASN A 211 -12.07 -5.73 14.90
C ASN A 211 -11.10 -5.60 16.10
N ALA A 212 -9.96 -4.96 15.90
CA ALA A 212 -8.94 -4.69 16.89
C ALA A 212 -8.20 -3.39 16.56
N ASN A 213 -7.44 -2.85 17.49
CA ASN A 213 -6.50 -1.77 17.18
C ASN A 213 -5.19 -2.05 17.93
N ASP A 214 -4.06 -1.60 17.40
CA ASP A 214 -2.73 -1.85 17.98
C ASP A 214 -2.46 -1.04 19.25
N GLY A 215 -3.49 -0.43 19.84
CA GLY A 215 -3.35 0.50 20.95
C GLY A 215 -2.73 1.84 20.55
N ILE A 216 -2.52 2.11 19.26
CA ILE A 216 -2.18 3.43 18.75
C ILE A 216 -3.50 4.17 18.50
N ASP A 217 -4.00 4.78 19.57
CA ASP A 217 -5.07 5.75 19.50
C ASP A 217 -4.39 7.11 19.37
N CYS A 218 -4.54 7.79 18.23
CA CYS A 218 -4.06 9.17 18.04
C CYS A 218 -4.89 10.18 18.85
N ASN A 219 -5.43 9.77 19.99
CA ASN A 219 -5.90 10.70 20.98
C ASN A 219 -4.65 11.47 21.48
N PRO A 220 -4.67 12.81 21.46
CA PRO A 220 -3.56 13.57 22.03
C PRO A 220 -3.39 13.11 23.48
N VAL A 221 -2.22 12.57 23.81
CA VAL A 221 -1.85 12.27 25.19
C VAL A 221 -2.06 13.56 25.95
N ALA A 222 -3.05 13.58 26.85
CA ALA A 222 -3.25 14.71 27.73
C ALA A 222 -1.91 14.97 28.42
N ALA A 223 -1.39 16.19 28.26
CA ALA A 223 -0.13 16.58 28.89
C ALA A 223 -0.26 16.36 30.39
N ASP A 224 0.36 15.28 30.89
CA ASP A 224 0.45 15.03 32.31
C ASP A 224 1.15 16.24 32.94
N LYS A 225 0.48 16.81 33.94
CA LYS A 225 0.96 17.96 34.68
C LYS A 225 2.37 17.65 35.19
N ALA A 226 3.33 18.47 34.78
CA ALA A 226 4.65 18.50 35.42
C ALA A 226 4.48 18.75 36.93
N PRO A 227 5.21 18.03 37.79
CA PRO A 227 5.15 18.23 39.22
C PRO A 227 5.71 19.62 39.58
N GLN A 228 4.99 20.33 40.45
CA GLN A 228 5.41 21.60 41.06
C GLN A 228 6.53 21.39 42.08
#